data_AF-A0AAU9KX78-F1
#
_entry.id   AF-A0AAU9KX78-F1
#
_cell.length_a   1.000
_cell.length_b   1.000
_cell.length_c   1.000
_cell.angle_alpha   90.00
_cell.angle_beta   90.00
_cell.angle_gamma   90.00
#
_symmetry.space_group_name_H-M   'P 1'
#
loop_
_entity.id
_entity.type
_entity.pdbx_description
1 polymer ?
#
loop_
_entity_poly.entity_id
_entity_poly.type
_entity_poly.pdbx_seq_one_letter_code
_entity_poly.pdbx_strand_id
1 'polypeptide(L)'
;MRRTTLGPASSSQLNARPSALRHPSTRVSVPSKSINKSIDRQSFGAVPHRRVSTAVSGHTMRRPPTGPRVSINSRKSAGSSTTTRRSSSYRARASMSSRGGARVLDPRPVTDRSYLNNCVRMLVEFLNDRMYDQILTPGLLKRGPSKKDFCNMILFLFKQVDPTFEFGAKFEEDVVLQFRNLRYPFPISKTSLAAVGTPHTWPTLLLSISWLIELLTYDETMQEANETELNDATDEENGNKQFFRYLDASYRVFLAGEDDKFAALEKQEKEKLIKRNETVKQETSQLEVQREELRKRIDQAKADKNALSELKQKKADCQSDLVKFKELVGRYETLNAKLDKKVEALAEVQQSLENDLRARQEEIQKLHTRIENQELSAHDIEQIALERARLTDQLHHNLARQDELQTQIKNDENRAANIRDSLDNQIHEYRNTCKRLKIIPATAKHAHNFDYTLELDPELEELEAVLRLSHHLKTKVRQAASKLKQNRNARANERLDLALVLTEELEQSENQLSIEKQTEKRWESKVKKFADQMTREREKRAESLSRKQAAIEEVEIKITNISNEDSLVEEEAISSQQHLLDVKKASVEMTESYQALLDKNRHAITNVLMACTNHKDMVDRAISSLEFELSKVEF
;
A
#
# COMPACT_ATOMS: atom_id res chain seq x y z
N MET A 1 55.45 -33.91 22.90
CA MET A 1 54.70 -33.43 24.09
C MET A 1 53.21 -33.72 23.91
N ARG A 2 52.33 -33.36 24.87
CA ARG A 2 50.88 -33.71 24.93
C ARG A 2 50.13 -33.17 23.67
N ARG A 3 49.15 -33.84 23.03
CA ARG A 3 47.77 -34.26 23.46
C ARG A 3 46.95 -33.04 23.97
N THR A 4 45.66 -32.81 23.64
CA THR A 4 44.55 -33.77 23.36
C THR A 4 43.27 -33.11 22.75
N THR A 5 42.65 -33.78 21.76
CA THR A 5 41.18 -34.13 21.58
C THR A 5 40.03 -33.09 21.39
N LEU A 6 38.80 -33.60 21.19
CA LEU A 6 37.59 -32.99 20.59
C LEU A 6 36.35 -32.91 21.54
N GLY A 7 35.49 -31.89 21.37
CA GLY A 7 34.06 -31.85 21.78
C GLY A 7 33.72 -31.75 23.29
N PRO A 8 32.43 -31.68 23.71
CA PRO A 8 31.18 -31.54 22.93
C PRO A 8 30.08 -30.54 23.47
N ALA A 9 29.06 -30.28 22.63
CA ALA A 9 27.61 -29.96 22.86
C ALA A 9 27.02 -29.15 24.07
N SER A 10 26.08 -28.23 23.72
CA SER A 10 24.86 -27.77 24.48
C SER A 10 25.01 -26.93 25.77
N SER A 11 24.06 -26.09 26.24
CA SER A 11 22.70 -25.68 25.77
C SER A 11 22.17 -24.40 26.51
N SER A 12 21.00 -23.87 26.08
CA SER A 12 20.05 -23.02 26.88
C SER A 12 20.43 -21.51 27.10
N GLN A 13 19.57 -20.54 27.48
CA GLN A 13 18.15 -20.46 27.95
C GLN A 13 17.37 -19.17 27.47
N LEU A 14 16.03 -19.30 27.41
CA LEU A 14 14.92 -18.36 27.78
C LEU A 14 14.76 -16.88 27.28
N ASN A 15 13.59 -16.65 26.65
CA ASN A 15 12.54 -15.63 26.91
C ASN A 15 12.83 -14.18 27.36
N ALA A 16 12.21 -13.22 26.65
CA ALA A 16 11.71 -11.96 27.22
C ALA A 16 10.41 -11.45 26.54
N ARG A 17 9.42 -11.03 27.35
CA ARG A 17 8.23 -10.20 27.04
C ARG A 17 7.98 -9.32 28.28
N PRO A 18 7.40 -8.12 28.14
CA PRO A 18 6.04 -7.96 28.69
C PRO A 18 5.09 -6.98 27.94
N SER A 19 3.85 -6.98 28.43
CA SER A 19 2.69 -6.06 28.26
C SER A 19 2.97 -4.61 27.82
N ALA A 20 2.21 -3.93 26.95
CA ALA A 20 0.74 -3.79 26.75
C ALA A 20 0.02 -2.79 27.68
N LEU A 21 -0.67 -1.77 27.12
CA LEU A 21 -1.90 -1.11 27.65
C LEU A 21 -2.50 -0.04 26.70
N ARG A 22 -3.85 0.10 26.76
CA ARG A 22 -4.73 1.28 26.46
C ARG A 22 -4.85 1.94 25.05
N HIS A 23 -5.93 1.50 24.35
CA HIS A 23 -7.18 2.27 24.09
C HIS A 23 -7.24 3.47 23.09
N PRO A 24 -8.45 3.87 22.59
CA PRO A 24 -8.63 4.13 21.15
C PRO A 24 -9.32 5.47 20.77
N SER A 25 -9.52 5.70 19.47
CA SER A 25 -10.71 6.42 18.97
C SER A 25 -11.12 6.04 17.54
N THR A 26 -12.40 6.23 17.26
CA THR A 26 -13.14 5.79 16.07
C THR A 26 -13.00 6.74 14.86
N ARG A 27 -13.05 6.17 13.65
CA ARG A 27 -13.90 6.76 12.59
C ARG A 27 -14.42 5.70 11.61
N VAL A 28 -15.65 5.91 11.15
CA VAL A 28 -16.40 5.00 10.27
C VAL A 28 -16.09 5.27 8.81
N SER A 29 -16.17 4.26 7.94
CA SER A 29 -16.27 4.42 6.49
C SER A 29 -17.12 3.30 5.89
N VAL A 30 -18.11 3.68 5.08
CA VAL A 30 -19.05 2.77 4.39
C VAL A 30 -18.98 3.06 2.89
N PRO A 31 -18.99 2.02 2.05
CA PRO A 31 -19.75 2.10 0.80
C PRO A 31 -20.61 0.86 0.57
N SER A 32 -21.77 1.01 -0.07
CA SER A 32 -22.68 -0.10 -0.33
C SER A 32 -23.55 0.10 -1.58
N LYS A 33 -23.61 -0.94 -2.44
CA LYS A 33 -24.57 -1.15 -3.56
C LYS A 33 -24.48 -0.13 -4.73
N SER A 34 -24.91 -0.43 -5.97
CA SER A 34 -25.41 -1.66 -6.64
C SER A 34 -25.25 -1.47 -8.17
N ILE A 35 -24.62 -2.37 -8.95
CA ILE A 35 -25.16 -3.62 -9.59
C ILE A 35 -26.04 -3.37 -10.84
N ASN A 36 -25.88 -4.24 -11.85
CA ASN A 36 -26.61 -4.39 -13.15
C ASN A 36 -26.23 -3.43 -14.31
N LYS A 37 -26.27 -3.85 -15.60
CA LYS A 37 -26.62 -5.17 -16.18
C LYS A 37 -25.84 -5.50 -17.48
N SER A 38 -25.91 -6.77 -17.88
CA SER A 38 -25.35 -7.45 -19.06
C SER A 38 -25.89 -7.01 -20.43
N ILE A 39 -25.18 -7.31 -21.53
CA ILE A 39 -25.65 -8.23 -22.61
C ILE A 39 -24.54 -8.62 -23.64
N ASP A 40 -24.41 -9.94 -23.84
CA ASP A 40 -23.94 -10.78 -24.98
C ASP A 40 -22.67 -10.57 -25.84
N ARG A 41 -22.46 -11.56 -26.75
CA ARG A 41 -21.26 -11.95 -27.51
C ARG A 41 -21.63 -12.34 -28.96
N GLN A 42 -20.61 -12.68 -29.76
CA GLN A 42 -20.64 -13.48 -31.02
C GLN A 42 -20.98 -12.70 -32.32
N SER A 43 -20.38 -12.99 -33.49
CA SER A 43 -19.21 -13.86 -33.80
C SER A 43 -18.66 -13.69 -35.24
N PHE A 44 -17.51 -14.34 -35.49
CA PHE A 44 -16.85 -14.65 -36.79
C PHE A 44 -16.00 -13.52 -37.44
N GLY A 45 -14.81 -13.80 -38.02
CA GLY A 45 -14.05 -15.06 -38.08
C GLY A 45 -12.71 -14.94 -38.85
N ALA A 46 -12.01 -16.07 -39.06
CA ALA A 46 -10.83 -16.27 -39.92
C ALA A 46 -9.44 -15.70 -39.49
N VAL A 47 -8.74 -16.52 -38.68
CA VAL A 47 -7.27 -16.76 -38.62
C VAL A 47 -6.68 -17.22 -39.99
N PRO A 48 -5.34 -17.37 -40.24
CA PRO A 48 -4.25 -17.61 -39.26
C PRO A 48 -2.87 -16.92 -39.45
N HIS A 49 -2.09 -17.11 -38.36
CA HIS A 49 -0.63 -17.14 -38.15
C HIS A 49 0.25 -17.72 -39.31
N ARG A 50 1.60 -17.72 -39.30
CA ARG A 50 2.52 -18.05 -38.17
C ARG A 50 4.03 -17.89 -38.49
N ARG A 51 4.84 -17.37 -37.53
CA ARG A 51 6.30 -17.62 -37.29
C ARG A 51 7.32 -17.33 -38.44
N VAL A 52 8.65 -17.35 -38.25
CA VAL A 52 9.58 -16.73 -37.26
C VAL A 52 11.04 -16.97 -37.73
N SER A 53 11.89 -15.94 -37.66
CA SER A 53 13.37 -15.92 -37.60
C SER A 53 14.26 -16.87 -38.43
N THR A 54 14.93 -16.29 -39.44
CA THR A 54 16.38 -16.40 -39.76
C THR A 54 16.80 -15.13 -40.53
N ALA A 55 18.08 -14.77 -40.77
CA ALA A 55 19.29 -14.75 -39.95
C ALA A 55 20.38 -13.94 -40.72
N VAL A 56 21.27 -13.23 -40.00
CA VAL A 56 22.61 -12.75 -40.46
C VAL A 56 22.73 -11.79 -41.67
N SER A 57 23.19 -10.57 -41.35
CA SER A 57 24.22 -9.73 -42.01
C SER A 57 24.31 -9.55 -43.55
N GLY A 58 24.47 -8.29 -43.99
CA GLY A 58 24.93 -7.95 -45.35
C GLY A 58 24.62 -6.51 -45.78
N HIS A 59 25.53 -5.55 -45.57
CA HIS A 59 25.39 -4.20 -46.13
C HIS A 59 25.70 -4.19 -47.64
N THR A 60 24.85 -3.60 -48.48
CA THR A 60 25.09 -2.24 -49.04
C THR A 60 24.02 -1.77 -50.05
N MET A 61 23.84 -0.45 -50.03
CA MET A 61 22.91 0.39 -50.80
C MET A 61 22.68 0.08 -52.28
N ARG A 62 21.42 0.19 -52.71
CA ARG A 62 21.04 0.59 -54.08
C ARG A 62 20.17 1.87 -54.00
N ARG A 63 20.63 2.95 -54.65
CA ARG A 63 19.89 4.21 -54.89
C ARG A 63 18.66 3.96 -55.81
N PRO A 64 17.62 4.83 -55.92
CA PRO A 64 17.74 6.26 -56.31
C PRO A 64 16.59 7.16 -55.72
N PRO A 65 16.10 8.25 -56.37
CA PRO A 65 16.75 9.37 -57.08
C PRO A 65 16.40 10.76 -56.47
N THR A 66 17.05 11.84 -56.94
CA THR A 66 16.45 13.06 -57.58
C THR A 66 17.37 14.29 -57.50
N GLY A 67 17.36 15.12 -58.55
CA GLY A 67 17.77 16.54 -58.53
C GLY A 67 19.27 16.90 -58.43
N PRO A 68 19.87 17.50 -59.49
CA PRO A 68 21.12 18.27 -59.40
C PRO A 68 20.89 19.78 -59.45
N ARG A 69 21.66 20.58 -58.70
CA ARG A 69 21.74 22.05 -58.82
C ARG A 69 23.19 22.57 -58.87
N VAL A 70 23.57 23.06 -60.06
CA VAL A 70 24.47 24.20 -60.37
C VAL A 70 25.62 24.56 -59.43
N SER A 71 26.87 24.40 -59.90
CA SER A 71 27.99 25.40 -59.89
C SER A 71 29.33 24.70 -60.25
N ILE A 72 30.38 25.33 -60.81
CA ILE A 72 30.54 26.58 -61.60
C ILE A 72 31.82 26.44 -62.47
N ASN A 73 31.86 27.03 -63.68
CA ASN A 73 33.04 27.23 -64.58
C ASN A 73 33.87 25.98 -65.00
N SER A 74 34.29 25.80 -66.26
CA SER A 74 35.03 26.78 -67.07
C SER A 74 34.55 26.92 -68.54
N ARG A 75 35.28 27.69 -69.35
CA ARG A 75 34.82 28.36 -70.58
C ARG A 75 34.81 27.48 -71.85
N LYS A 76 33.94 27.84 -72.80
CA LYS A 76 33.86 27.30 -74.17
C LYS A 76 34.45 28.26 -75.21
N SER A 77 34.96 27.72 -76.32
CA SER A 77 34.69 28.13 -77.73
C SER A 77 35.67 27.40 -78.66
N ALA A 78 35.40 27.03 -79.92
CA ALA A 78 34.20 26.75 -80.73
C ALA A 78 34.74 26.12 -82.07
N GLY A 79 34.04 25.41 -82.95
CA GLY A 79 32.67 24.88 -83.02
C GLY A 79 32.61 23.83 -84.15
N SER A 80 31.72 22.83 -84.05
CA SER A 80 30.48 22.74 -84.86
C SER A 80 30.62 22.35 -86.34
N SER A 81 30.29 21.10 -86.66
CA SER A 81 29.93 20.67 -88.03
C SER A 81 28.79 19.62 -88.00
N THR A 82 27.58 20.03 -88.37
CA THR A 82 26.42 19.13 -88.53
C THR A 82 26.35 18.54 -89.93
N THR A 83 25.94 17.27 -90.06
CA THR A 83 25.69 16.63 -91.36
C THR A 83 24.19 16.61 -91.68
N THR A 84 23.81 17.00 -92.91
CA THR A 84 22.55 16.53 -93.56
C THR A 84 22.66 16.65 -95.08
N ARG A 85 22.08 15.65 -95.75
CA ARG A 85 22.15 15.31 -97.18
C ARG A 85 21.43 16.32 -98.08
N ARG A 86 21.79 16.35 -99.37
CA ARG A 86 20.80 16.50 -100.47
C ARG A 86 21.18 15.72 -101.74
N SER A 87 20.21 14.93 -102.21
CA SER A 87 19.94 14.44 -103.59
C SER A 87 21.07 14.21 -104.60
N SER A 88 21.08 13.00 -105.17
CA SER A 88 21.85 12.60 -106.36
C SER A 88 21.00 12.59 -107.65
N SER A 89 21.62 12.80 -108.82
CA SER A 89 21.00 12.51 -110.13
C SER A 89 22.01 12.18 -111.25
N TYR A 90 22.42 10.90 -111.27
CA TYR A 90 22.56 10.06 -112.47
C TYR A 90 23.23 10.62 -113.76
N ARG A 91 24.46 10.15 -114.04
CA ARG A 91 24.87 9.69 -115.39
C ARG A 91 25.97 8.63 -115.28
N ALA A 92 26.21 7.91 -116.38
CA ALA A 92 26.68 6.53 -116.35
C ALA A 92 28.22 6.31 -116.44
N ARG A 93 28.60 5.06 -116.17
CA ARG A 93 29.94 4.47 -116.22
C ARG A 93 30.74 4.82 -117.49
N ALA A 94 32.04 5.00 -117.32
CA ALA A 94 33.07 4.54 -118.26
C ALA A 94 34.18 3.84 -117.44
N SER A 95 34.87 2.88 -118.04
CA SER A 95 35.94 2.09 -117.41
C SER A 95 37.29 2.33 -118.08
N MET A 96 38.34 1.70 -117.54
CA MET A 96 39.72 1.60 -118.05
C MET A 96 40.67 2.77 -117.77
N SER A 97 41.85 2.38 -117.28
CA SER A 97 43.19 2.92 -117.58
C SER A 97 43.32 4.38 -118.06
N SER A 98 43.77 5.26 -117.16
CA SER A 98 44.96 6.07 -117.48
C SER A 98 45.67 6.63 -116.24
N ARG A 99 46.98 6.86 -116.41
CA ARG A 99 47.93 7.45 -115.47
C ARG A 99 47.73 8.97 -115.38
N GLY A 100 46.69 9.40 -114.67
CA GLY A 100 46.32 10.82 -114.50
C GLY A 100 46.61 11.37 -113.10
N GLY A 101 47.88 11.66 -112.79
CA GLY A 101 48.24 12.31 -111.53
C GLY A 101 47.67 13.74 -111.45
N ALA A 102 47.04 14.09 -110.32
CA ALA A 102 46.66 15.47 -110.05
C ALA A 102 47.93 16.34 -110.07
N ARG A 103 47.95 17.37 -110.92
CA ARG A 103 49.08 18.31 -110.97
C ARG A 103 49.13 19.06 -109.65
N VAL A 104 50.17 18.83 -108.86
CA VAL A 104 50.48 19.67 -107.70
C VAL A 104 50.78 21.06 -108.23
N LEU A 105 49.86 21.99 -107.97
CA LEU A 105 50.02 23.40 -108.29
C LEU A 105 50.99 24.02 -107.29
N ASP A 106 51.87 24.90 -107.75
CA ASP A 106 52.74 25.67 -106.88
C ASP A 106 51.87 26.63 -106.04
N PRO A 107 51.87 26.54 -104.69
CA PRO A 107 51.04 27.40 -103.85
C PRO A 107 51.64 28.81 -103.68
N ARG A 108 52.88 29.04 -104.14
CA ARG A 108 53.54 30.34 -104.03
C ARG A 108 52.94 31.32 -105.05
N PRO A 109 52.82 32.62 -104.73
CA PRO A 109 52.14 33.59 -105.59
C PRO A 109 53.03 34.01 -106.77
N VAL A 110 53.16 33.13 -107.78
CA VAL A 110 53.95 33.35 -109.02
C VAL A 110 53.51 34.61 -109.79
N THR A 111 52.27 35.07 -109.57
CA THR A 111 51.70 36.28 -110.18
C THR A 111 51.93 37.56 -109.38
N ASP A 112 52.33 37.49 -108.10
CA ASP A 112 52.57 38.69 -107.29
C ASP A 112 53.95 39.28 -107.59
N ARG A 113 53.94 40.54 -108.02
CA ARG A 113 55.17 41.28 -108.32
C ARG A 113 55.93 41.67 -107.04
N SER A 114 55.26 41.76 -105.89
CA SER A 114 55.88 42.03 -104.58
C SER A 114 56.75 40.85 -104.15
N TYR A 115 56.17 39.65 -104.10
CA TYR A 115 56.85 38.41 -103.76
C TYR A 115 58.00 38.09 -104.73
N LEU A 116 57.79 38.20 -106.05
CA LEU A 116 58.89 38.02 -107.02
C LEU A 116 60.02 39.05 -106.84
N ASN A 117 59.71 40.31 -106.48
CA ASN A 117 60.74 41.29 -106.15
C ASN A 117 61.52 40.90 -104.88
N ASN A 118 60.88 40.26 -103.89
CA ASN A 118 61.58 39.72 -102.73
C ASN A 118 62.45 38.51 -103.09
N CYS A 119 61.99 37.58 -103.94
CA CYS A 119 62.81 36.48 -104.43
C CYS A 119 64.06 36.96 -105.20
N VAL A 120 63.95 38.02 -106.02
CA VAL A 120 65.14 38.65 -106.64
C VAL A 120 66.07 39.27 -105.58
N ARG A 121 65.51 39.83 -104.50
CA ARG A 121 66.30 40.45 -103.43
C ARG A 121 67.10 39.39 -102.65
N MET A 122 66.44 38.33 -102.17
CA MET A 122 67.09 37.22 -101.46
C MET A 122 68.19 36.56 -102.32
N LEU A 123 67.96 36.46 -103.63
CA LEU A 123 68.96 35.99 -104.60
C LEU A 123 70.19 36.89 -104.69
N VAL A 124 70.01 38.22 -104.71
CA VAL A 124 71.14 39.16 -104.75
C VAL A 124 71.86 39.23 -103.41
N GLU A 125 71.13 39.19 -102.29
CA GLU A 125 71.69 39.15 -100.93
C GLU A 125 72.59 37.91 -100.77
N PHE A 126 72.06 36.69 -100.99
CA PHE A 126 72.82 35.44 -100.85
C PHE A 126 74.06 35.34 -101.77
N LEU A 127 73.99 35.83 -103.01
CA LEU A 127 75.13 35.82 -103.93
C LEU A 127 76.22 36.82 -103.53
N ASN A 128 75.86 37.98 -102.97
CA ASN A 128 76.84 38.94 -102.45
C ASN A 128 77.52 38.41 -101.18
N ASP A 129 76.73 37.86 -100.24
CA ASP A 129 77.23 37.34 -98.96
C ASP A 129 78.21 36.18 -99.15
N ARG A 130 78.07 35.41 -100.24
CA ARG A 130 78.97 34.32 -100.65
C ARG A 130 79.99 34.70 -101.74
N MET A 131 80.25 35.99 -101.93
CA MET A 131 81.33 36.52 -102.78
C MET A 131 81.29 36.00 -104.23
N TYR A 132 80.11 36.00 -104.85
CA TYR A 132 79.93 35.54 -106.22
C TYR A 132 80.61 36.46 -107.25
N ASP A 133 81.55 35.92 -108.05
CA ASP A 133 82.44 36.65 -108.97
C ASP A 133 81.74 37.52 -110.06
N GLN A 134 80.44 37.38 -110.30
CA GLN A 134 79.76 38.00 -111.44
C GLN A 134 78.72 39.03 -111.01
N ILE A 135 78.88 40.27 -111.50
CA ILE A 135 78.06 41.42 -111.12
C ILE A 135 76.64 41.31 -111.70
N LEU A 136 75.70 40.77 -110.91
CA LEU A 136 74.28 40.66 -111.27
C LEU A 136 73.45 41.81 -110.70
N THR A 137 73.28 42.88 -111.48
CA THR A 137 72.46 44.03 -111.06
C THR A 137 70.99 43.63 -110.82
N PRO A 138 70.34 44.05 -109.71
CA PRO A 138 68.93 43.71 -109.44
C PRO A 138 67.94 44.10 -110.55
N GLY A 139 68.25 45.11 -111.37
CA GLY A 139 67.44 45.52 -112.52
C GLY A 139 67.41 44.49 -113.66
N LEU A 140 68.49 43.71 -113.82
CA LEU A 140 68.59 42.63 -114.82
C LEU A 140 67.78 41.41 -114.35
N LEU A 141 68.01 40.96 -113.11
CA LEU A 141 67.27 39.85 -112.50
C LEU A 141 65.76 40.15 -112.34
N LYS A 142 65.32 41.41 -112.31
CA LYS A 142 63.88 41.76 -112.36
C LYS A 142 63.23 41.59 -113.74
N ARG A 143 64.01 41.47 -114.83
CA ARG A 143 63.52 41.29 -116.21
C ARG A 143 63.74 39.86 -116.73
N GLY A 144 64.85 39.23 -116.35
CA GLY A 144 65.26 37.89 -116.76
C GLY A 144 66.77 37.87 -117.08
N PRO A 145 67.55 36.93 -116.54
CA PRO A 145 68.98 36.82 -116.84
C PRO A 145 69.25 36.25 -118.24
N SER A 146 70.47 36.42 -118.75
CA SER A 146 70.91 35.66 -119.91
C SER A 146 71.02 34.17 -119.59
N LYS A 147 71.03 33.32 -120.62
CA LYS A 147 71.26 31.88 -120.45
C LYS A 147 72.61 31.60 -119.79
N LYS A 148 73.65 32.37 -120.14
CA LYS A 148 74.99 32.26 -119.54
C LYS A 148 74.95 32.58 -118.05
N ASP A 149 74.39 33.73 -117.69
CA ASP A 149 74.31 34.22 -116.30
C ASP A 149 73.51 33.24 -115.43
N PHE A 150 72.40 32.70 -115.95
CA PHE A 150 71.63 31.65 -115.29
C PHE A 150 72.46 30.39 -115.04
N CYS A 151 73.19 29.88 -116.04
CA CYS A 151 74.05 28.71 -115.88
C CYS A 151 75.10 28.95 -114.80
N ASN A 152 75.81 30.09 -114.85
CA ASN A 152 76.86 30.41 -113.90
C ASN A 152 76.31 30.56 -112.46
N MET A 153 75.12 31.13 -112.31
CA MET A 153 74.44 31.34 -111.03
C MET A 153 73.93 30.04 -110.43
N ILE A 154 73.23 29.19 -111.21
CA ILE A 154 72.72 27.92 -110.70
C ILE A 154 73.85 26.88 -110.48
N LEU A 155 74.95 26.94 -111.25
CA LEU A 155 76.17 26.17 -110.97
C LEU A 155 76.77 26.54 -109.62
N PHE A 156 76.90 27.84 -109.33
CA PHE A 156 77.41 28.33 -108.05
C PHE A 156 76.53 27.86 -106.88
N LEU A 157 75.21 28.00 -106.99
CA LEU A 157 74.27 27.53 -105.96
C LEU A 157 74.33 26.01 -105.78
N PHE A 158 74.51 25.22 -106.83
CA PHE A 158 74.74 23.78 -106.69
C PHE A 158 76.12 23.43 -106.09
N LYS A 159 77.16 24.23 -106.33
CA LYS A 159 78.47 24.06 -105.67
C LYS A 159 78.47 24.42 -104.17
N GLN A 160 77.45 25.13 -103.66
CA GLN A 160 77.22 25.27 -102.21
C GLN A 160 76.63 23.99 -101.59
N VAL A 161 75.92 23.16 -102.36
CA VAL A 161 75.41 21.85 -101.91
C VAL A 161 76.49 20.77 -102.01
N ASP A 162 77.20 20.73 -103.14
CA ASP A 162 78.21 19.74 -103.47
C ASP A 162 79.39 20.46 -104.15
N PRO A 163 80.51 20.70 -103.43
CA PRO A 163 81.69 21.37 -103.98
C PRO A 163 82.28 20.71 -105.23
N THR A 164 81.96 19.43 -105.49
CA THR A 164 82.43 18.66 -106.65
C THR A 164 81.48 18.72 -107.87
N PHE A 165 80.31 19.34 -107.74
CA PHE A 165 79.29 19.35 -108.79
C PHE A 165 79.68 20.21 -110.01
N GLU A 166 79.71 19.60 -111.20
CA GLU A 166 79.93 20.31 -112.48
C GLU A 166 78.88 19.89 -113.53
N PHE A 167 78.61 20.76 -114.52
CA PHE A 167 77.69 20.41 -115.62
C PHE A 167 78.34 19.49 -116.64
N GLY A 168 77.56 18.53 -117.14
CA GLY A 168 77.90 17.72 -118.30
C GLY A 168 77.57 18.44 -119.61
N ALA A 169 77.57 17.68 -120.71
CA ALA A 169 77.35 18.20 -122.07
C ALA A 169 75.95 18.79 -122.32
N LYS A 170 75.01 18.71 -121.37
CA LYS A 170 73.64 19.22 -121.49
C LYS A 170 73.10 19.68 -120.12
N PHE A 171 73.48 20.89 -119.70
CA PHE A 171 73.07 21.42 -118.40
C PHE A 171 71.52 21.44 -118.19
N GLU A 172 70.68 21.50 -119.24
CA GLU A 172 69.21 21.39 -119.08
C GLU A 172 68.75 20.01 -118.57
N GLU A 173 69.55 18.95 -118.77
CA GLU A 173 69.28 17.63 -118.18
C GLU A 173 69.82 17.56 -116.75
N ASP A 174 71.01 18.13 -116.50
CA ASP A 174 71.69 18.14 -115.20
C ASP A 174 70.97 19.00 -114.15
N VAL A 175 70.49 20.20 -114.52
CA VAL A 175 69.70 21.07 -113.62
C VAL A 175 68.40 20.40 -113.19
N VAL A 176 67.69 19.73 -114.11
CA VAL A 176 66.46 18.98 -113.78
C VAL A 176 66.78 17.77 -112.91
N LEU A 177 67.91 17.09 -113.15
CA LEU A 177 68.37 15.99 -112.32
C LEU A 177 68.71 16.46 -110.90
N GLN A 178 69.45 17.55 -110.74
CA GLN A 178 69.91 18.01 -109.43
C GLN A 178 68.77 18.56 -108.58
N PHE A 179 67.84 19.35 -109.14
CA PHE A 179 66.62 19.72 -108.43
C PHE A 179 65.77 18.50 -108.03
N ARG A 180 65.73 17.43 -108.85
CA ARG A 180 65.04 16.18 -108.50
C ARG A 180 65.75 15.41 -107.38
N ASN A 181 67.09 15.38 -107.37
CA ASN A 181 67.89 14.77 -106.32
C ASN A 181 67.64 15.46 -104.98
N LEU A 182 67.64 16.79 -104.99
CA LEU A 182 67.26 17.68 -103.88
C LEU A 182 65.78 17.61 -103.47
N ARG A 183 64.96 16.77 -104.12
CA ARG A 183 63.53 16.59 -103.85
C ARG A 183 62.67 17.84 -104.07
N TYR A 184 63.07 18.75 -104.97
CA TYR A 184 62.26 19.92 -105.34
C TYR A 184 60.85 19.49 -105.80
N PRO A 185 59.77 20.00 -105.18
CA PRO A 185 58.43 19.43 -105.35
C PRO A 185 57.74 19.75 -106.70
N PHE A 186 58.28 20.67 -107.50
CA PHE A 186 57.63 21.14 -108.74
C PHE A 186 58.46 20.77 -110.00
N PRO A 187 57.84 20.24 -111.07
CA PRO A 187 58.58 19.77 -112.24
C PRO A 187 59.12 20.92 -113.09
N ILE A 188 60.44 21.11 -113.08
CA ILE A 188 61.13 22.03 -113.99
C ILE A 188 61.20 21.42 -115.40
N SER A 189 60.68 22.14 -116.39
CA SER A 189 60.67 21.69 -117.78
C SER A 189 61.94 22.12 -118.53
N LYS A 190 62.57 21.18 -119.25
CA LYS A 190 63.77 21.43 -120.08
C LYS A 190 63.58 22.57 -121.08
N THR A 191 62.37 22.75 -121.60
CA THR A 191 61.98 23.86 -122.47
C THR A 191 62.06 25.23 -121.79
N SER A 192 61.80 25.31 -120.48
CA SER A 192 62.00 26.55 -119.70
C SER A 192 63.49 26.85 -119.51
N LEU A 193 64.32 25.80 -119.34
CA LEU A 193 65.78 25.93 -119.22
C LEU A 193 66.49 26.26 -120.56
N ALA A 194 65.87 25.94 -121.69
CA ALA A 194 66.31 26.45 -122.98
C ALA A 194 66.08 27.97 -123.13
N ALA A 195 65.09 28.52 -122.42
CA ALA A 195 64.60 29.90 -122.57
C ALA A 195 64.45 30.61 -121.20
N VAL A 196 65.49 30.58 -120.37
CA VAL A 196 65.42 30.99 -118.94
C VAL A 196 64.99 32.43 -118.67
N GLY A 197 65.35 33.36 -119.57
CA GLY A 197 65.15 34.80 -119.38
C GLY A 197 63.83 35.37 -119.90
N THR A 198 62.89 34.54 -120.37
CA THR A 198 61.61 35.09 -120.89
C THR A 198 60.67 35.49 -119.75
N PRO A 199 59.81 36.51 -119.95
CA PRO A 199 58.89 36.99 -118.89
C PRO A 199 57.93 35.94 -118.30
N HIS A 200 57.71 34.83 -119.01
CA HIS A 200 56.80 33.76 -118.59
C HIS A 200 57.50 32.53 -118.00
N THR A 201 58.80 32.34 -118.27
CA THR A 201 59.61 31.23 -117.73
C THR A 201 60.40 31.66 -116.50
N TRP A 202 60.94 32.87 -116.51
CA TRP A 202 61.81 33.38 -115.45
C TRP A 202 61.16 33.38 -114.05
N PRO A 203 59.88 33.77 -113.84
CA PRO A 203 59.26 33.71 -112.53
C PRO A 203 59.29 32.31 -111.89
N THR A 204 58.98 31.27 -112.67
CA THR A 204 58.97 29.88 -112.19
C THR A 204 60.39 29.36 -111.87
N LEU A 205 61.40 29.80 -112.64
CA LEU A 205 62.80 29.44 -112.39
C LEU A 205 63.39 30.19 -111.20
N LEU A 206 63.07 31.47 -111.05
CA LEU A 206 63.42 32.27 -109.87
C LEU A 206 62.86 31.64 -108.58
N LEU A 207 61.66 31.03 -108.64
CA LEU A 207 61.08 30.29 -107.52
C LEU A 207 61.76 28.94 -107.25
N SER A 208 62.37 28.29 -108.23
CA SER A 208 63.26 27.15 -107.96
C SER A 208 64.58 27.60 -107.32
N ILE A 209 65.09 28.78 -107.71
CA ILE A 209 66.30 29.38 -107.15
C ILE A 209 66.07 29.88 -105.70
N SER A 210 64.96 30.57 -105.41
CA SER A 210 64.70 31.06 -104.05
C SER A 210 64.54 29.91 -103.06
N TRP A 211 63.86 28.83 -103.48
CA TRP A 211 63.75 27.60 -102.68
C TRP A 211 65.11 26.92 -102.43
N LEU A 212 66.03 26.96 -103.40
CA LEU A 212 67.38 26.43 -103.22
C LEU A 212 68.19 27.26 -102.20
N ILE A 213 68.00 28.58 -102.21
CA ILE A 213 68.60 29.48 -101.21
C ILE A 213 67.97 29.28 -99.84
N GLU A 214 66.65 29.20 -99.75
CA GLU A 214 65.91 28.88 -98.52
C GLU A 214 66.37 27.54 -97.91
N LEU A 215 66.70 26.54 -98.74
CA LEU A 215 67.25 25.25 -98.32
C LEU A 215 68.70 25.37 -97.82
N LEU A 216 69.57 26.08 -98.53
CA LEU A 216 70.97 26.30 -98.12
C LEU A 216 71.06 27.06 -96.79
N THR A 217 70.34 28.18 -96.67
CA THR A 217 70.28 28.97 -95.43
C THR A 217 69.72 28.15 -94.26
N TYR A 218 68.73 27.28 -94.50
CA TYR A 218 68.23 26.38 -93.47
C TYR A 218 69.31 25.41 -92.97
N ASP A 219 70.00 24.72 -93.88
CA ASP A 219 71.03 23.73 -93.52
C ASP A 219 72.16 24.39 -92.69
N GLU A 220 72.59 25.59 -93.09
CA GLU A 220 73.59 26.38 -92.36
C GLU A 220 73.14 26.72 -90.93
N THR A 221 71.92 27.23 -90.75
CA THR A 221 71.38 27.50 -89.40
C THR A 221 71.21 26.23 -88.56
N MET A 222 71.01 25.07 -89.18
CA MET A 222 71.00 23.78 -88.48
C MET A 222 72.40 23.30 -88.11
N GLN A 223 73.42 23.53 -88.95
CA GLN A 223 74.81 23.22 -88.61
C GLN A 223 75.27 24.08 -87.41
N GLU A 224 75.04 25.40 -87.44
CA GLU A 224 75.36 26.32 -86.33
C GLU A 224 74.64 25.92 -85.02
N ALA A 225 73.36 25.54 -85.09
CA ALA A 225 72.60 25.07 -83.94
C ALA A 225 73.16 23.76 -83.36
N ASN A 226 73.45 22.76 -84.22
CA ASN A 226 74.03 21.49 -83.79
C ASN A 226 75.43 21.68 -83.17
N GLU A 227 76.28 22.54 -83.73
CA GLU A 227 77.59 22.86 -83.13
C GLU A 227 77.45 23.58 -81.79
N THR A 228 76.43 24.41 -81.62
CA THR A 228 76.13 25.07 -80.34
C THR A 228 75.68 24.04 -79.29
N GLU A 229 74.76 23.13 -79.62
CA GLU A 229 74.33 22.05 -78.71
C GLU A 229 75.46 21.03 -78.42
N LEU A 230 76.39 20.80 -79.36
CA LEU A 230 77.57 19.96 -79.15
C LEU A 230 78.60 20.60 -78.21
N ASN A 231 78.74 21.92 -78.23
CA ASN A 231 79.65 22.66 -77.36
C ASN A 231 79.04 23.09 -76.03
N ASP A 232 77.71 23.05 -75.86
CA ASP A 232 77.10 23.40 -74.58
C ASP A 232 77.55 22.44 -73.45
N ALA A 233 78.11 23.04 -72.40
CA ALA A 233 78.74 22.34 -71.29
C ALA A 233 77.73 21.83 -70.25
N THR A 234 76.44 22.20 -70.38
CA THR A 234 75.35 21.79 -69.48
C THR A 234 75.07 20.28 -69.50
N ASP A 235 75.52 19.55 -70.53
CA ASP A 235 75.32 18.11 -70.72
C ASP A 235 76.26 17.24 -69.86
N GLU A 236 76.46 17.64 -68.59
CA GLU A 236 77.29 16.96 -67.60
C GLU A 236 76.72 15.59 -67.14
N GLU A 237 75.43 15.36 -67.34
CA GLU A 237 74.80 14.05 -67.08
C GLU A 237 75.23 13.00 -68.12
N ASN A 238 75.43 13.39 -69.38
CA ASN A 238 75.70 12.47 -70.47
C ASN A 238 77.19 12.24 -70.71
N GLY A 239 77.85 11.57 -69.76
CA GLY A 239 79.28 11.22 -69.84
C GLY A 239 79.71 10.51 -71.14
N ASN A 240 78.76 9.92 -71.88
CA ASN A 240 79.00 9.36 -73.22
C ASN A 240 79.48 10.42 -74.22
N LYS A 241 78.97 11.67 -74.19
CA LYS A 241 79.36 12.76 -75.11
C LYS A 241 80.84 13.10 -74.96
N GLN A 242 81.30 13.26 -73.71
CA GLN A 242 82.71 13.49 -73.41
C GLN A 242 83.59 12.27 -73.75
N PHE A 243 83.11 11.05 -73.49
CA PHE A 243 83.80 9.82 -73.88
C PHE A 243 83.93 9.68 -75.41
N PHE A 244 82.90 10.01 -76.20
CA PHE A 244 82.97 9.97 -77.67
C PHE A 244 83.88 11.06 -78.24
N ARG A 245 83.99 12.25 -77.61
CA ARG A 245 85.00 13.26 -77.98
C ARG A 245 86.43 12.77 -77.71
N TYR A 246 86.66 12.11 -76.58
CA TYR A 246 87.92 11.43 -76.31
C TYR A 246 88.18 10.31 -77.35
N LEU A 247 87.17 9.54 -77.71
CA LEU A 247 87.29 8.45 -78.68
C LEU A 247 87.63 8.95 -80.09
N ASP A 248 86.99 10.01 -80.58
CA ASP A 248 87.33 10.64 -81.87
C ASP A 248 88.78 11.17 -81.87
N ALA A 249 89.15 11.95 -80.84
CA ALA A 249 90.51 12.50 -80.73
C ALA A 249 91.59 11.40 -80.66
N SER A 250 91.38 10.38 -79.84
CA SER A 250 92.31 9.25 -79.69
C SER A 250 92.32 8.34 -80.92
N TYR A 251 91.20 8.16 -81.61
CA TYR A 251 91.14 7.36 -82.84
C TYR A 251 91.85 8.05 -84.03
N ARG A 252 91.75 9.38 -84.15
CA ARG A 252 92.55 10.15 -85.13
C ARG A 252 94.05 10.01 -84.88
N VAL A 253 94.47 10.07 -83.62
CA VAL A 253 95.87 9.89 -83.20
C VAL A 253 96.36 8.45 -83.45
N PHE A 254 95.52 7.45 -83.19
CA PHE A 254 95.79 6.05 -83.53
C PHE A 254 95.93 5.83 -85.05
N LEU A 255 95.04 6.39 -85.86
CA LEU A 255 95.14 6.32 -87.34
C LEU A 255 96.37 7.05 -87.90
N ALA A 256 96.94 8.01 -87.16
CA ALA A 256 98.21 8.65 -87.48
C ALA A 256 99.45 7.87 -87.00
N GLY A 257 99.28 6.83 -86.18
CA GLY A 257 100.38 6.04 -85.59
C GLY A 257 101.16 6.75 -84.48
N GLU A 258 100.55 7.73 -83.80
CA GLU A 258 101.23 8.60 -82.83
C GLU A 258 101.01 8.15 -81.37
N ASP A 259 101.45 6.94 -81.03
CA ASP A 259 101.17 6.26 -79.75
C ASP A 259 101.50 7.08 -78.49
N ASP A 260 102.59 7.88 -78.49
CA ASP A 260 102.95 8.77 -77.38
C ASP A 260 101.84 9.78 -77.06
N LYS A 261 101.15 10.30 -78.10
CA LYS A 261 100.04 11.24 -77.93
C LYS A 261 98.77 10.52 -77.46
N PHE A 262 98.58 9.27 -77.86
CA PHE A 262 97.48 8.44 -77.35
C PHE A 262 97.63 8.21 -75.84
N ALA A 263 98.81 7.82 -75.38
CA ALA A 263 99.10 7.62 -73.96
C ALA A 263 98.94 8.92 -73.13
N ALA A 264 99.30 10.07 -73.70
CA ALA A 264 99.07 11.38 -73.09
C ALA A 264 97.57 11.72 -72.95
N LEU A 265 96.76 11.46 -73.99
CA LEU A 265 95.31 11.64 -73.97
C LEU A 265 94.62 10.70 -72.97
N GLU A 266 94.99 9.41 -72.94
CA GLU A 266 94.42 8.43 -72.00
C GLU A 266 94.67 8.88 -70.55
N LYS A 267 95.92 9.27 -70.24
CA LYS A 267 96.27 9.81 -68.92
C LYS A 267 95.46 11.06 -68.57
N GLN A 268 95.31 12.00 -69.51
CA GLN A 268 94.54 13.23 -69.28
C GLN A 268 93.07 12.92 -68.95
N GLU A 269 92.42 12.03 -69.71
CA GLU A 269 91.01 11.69 -69.48
C GLU A 269 90.81 10.91 -68.18
N LYS A 270 91.72 9.98 -67.87
CA LYS A 270 91.77 9.25 -66.60
C LYS A 270 91.89 10.20 -65.41
N GLU A 271 92.72 11.25 -65.49
CA GLU A 271 92.82 12.26 -64.43
C GLU A 271 91.53 13.08 -64.26
N LYS A 272 90.81 13.42 -65.34
CA LYS A 272 89.49 14.08 -65.25
C LYS A 272 88.48 13.16 -64.55
N LEU A 273 88.42 11.90 -64.94
CA LEU A 273 87.50 10.91 -64.36
C LEU A 273 87.78 10.67 -62.88
N ILE A 274 89.05 10.62 -62.46
CA ILE A 274 89.41 10.53 -61.03
C ILE A 274 88.91 11.75 -60.26
N LYS A 275 89.16 12.97 -60.77
CA LYS A 275 88.71 14.22 -60.13
C LYS A 275 87.18 14.29 -60.01
N ARG A 276 86.43 13.94 -61.05
CA ARG A 276 84.94 13.88 -61.00
C ARG A 276 84.44 12.87 -59.97
N ASN A 277 85.03 11.67 -59.93
CA ASN A 277 84.69 10.65 -58.93
C ASN A 277 85.03 11.09 -57.50
N GLU A 278 86.08 11.89 -57.29
CA GLU A 278 86.44 12.43 -55.99
C GLU A 278 85.45 13.52 -55.52
N THR A 279 85.04 14.43 -56.40
CA THR A 279 83.96 15.40 -56.13
C THR A 279 82.66 14.70 -55.73
N VAL A 280 82.18 13.74 -56.52
CA VAL A 280 80.94 13.00 -56.24
C VAL A 280 81.02 12.22 -54.91
N LYS A 281 82.19 11.69 -54.54
CA LYS A 281 82.40 11.07 -53.21
C LYS A 281 82.29 12.07 -52.06
N GLN A 282 82.86 13.27 -52.22
CA GLN A 282 82.78 14.33 -51.21
C GLN A 282 81.32 14.80 -51.02
N GLU A 283 80.59 15.02 -52.11
CA GLU A 283 79.16 15.35 -52.10
C GLU A 283 78.32 14.26 -51.45
N THR A 284 78.54 12.99 -51.83
CA THR A 284 77.85 11.83 -51.24
C THR A 284 78.08 11.78 -49.72
N SER A 285 79.32 11.94 -49.27
CA SER A 285 79.67 11.94 -47.84
C SER A 285 78.99 13.09 -47.07
N GLN A 286 78.94 14.30 -47.65
CA GLN A 286 78.22 15.43 -47.06
C GLN A 286 76.71 15.16 -46.94
N LEU A 287 76.10 14.58 -47.98
CA LEU A 287 74.69 14.18 -47.97
C LEU A 287 74.39 13.09 -46.94
N GLU A 288 75.30 12.14 -46.72
CA GLU A 288 75.14 11.12 -45.67
C GLU A 288 75.19 11.72 -44.25
N VAL A 289 76.09 12.68 -43.99
CA VAL A 289 76.14 13.42 -42.71
C VAL A 289 74.86 14.22 -42.50
N GLN A 290 74.38 14.95 -43.51
CA GLN A 290 73.11 15.69 -43.45
C GLN A 290 71.91 14.75 -43.21
N ARG A 291 71.86 13.59 -43.89
CA ARG A 291 70.85 12.55 -43.68
C ARG A 291 70.81 12.05 -42.24
N GLU A 292 71.97 11.85 -41.61
CA GLU A 292 72.02 11.45 -40.20
C GLU A 292 71.62 12.55 -39.22
N GLU A 293 72.01 13.80 -39.48
CA GLU A 293 71.57 14.91 -38.64
C GLU A 293 70.04 15.11 -38.73
N LEU A 294 69.48 15.03 -39.94
CA LEU A 294 68.03 15.09 -40.16
C LEU A 294 67.30 13.93 -39.46
N ARG A 295 67.85 12.71 -39.48
CA ARG A 295 67.31 11.58 -38.68
C ARG A 295 67.32 11.88 -37.18
N LYS A 296 68.45 12.35 -36.63
CA LYS A 296 68.58 12.72 -35.21
C LYS A 296 67.56 13.79 -34.80
N ARG A 297 67.39 14.85 -35.62
CA ARG A 297 66.37 15.90 -35.42
C ARG A 297 64.93 15.36 -35.50
N ILE A 298 64.66 14.44 -36.42
CA ILE A 298 63.34 13.77 -36.54
C ILE A 298 63.02 12.92 -35.30
N ASP A 299 63.99 12.17 -34.78
CA ASP A 299 63.77 11.30 -33.62
C ASP A 299 63.67 12.09 -32.31
N GLN A 300 64.39 13.20 -32.17
CA GLN A 300 64.15 14.20 -31.12
C GLN A 300 62.71 14.76 -31.19
N ALA A 301 62.27 15.22 -32.37
CA ALA A 301 60.91 15.75 -32.54
C ALA A 301 59.80 14.70 -32.28
N LYS A 302 60.06 13.41 -32.47
CA LYS A 302 59.16 12.32 -32.04
C LYS A 302 59.13 12.19 -30.52
N ALA A 303 60.28 12.23 -29.85
CA ALA A 303 60.36 12.18 -28.38
C ALA A 303 59.63 13.37 -27.75
N ASP A 304 59.86 14.59 -28.25
CA ASP A 304 59.17 15.81 -27.80
C ASP A 304 57.66 15.73 -28.03
N LYS A 305 57.21 15.17 -29.17
CA LYS A 305 55.78 14.94 -29.44
C LYS A 305 55.14 13.95 -28.46
N ASN A 306 55.86 12.91 -28.06
CA ASN A 306 55.38 11.94 -27.06
C ASN A 306 55.31 12.59 -25.68
N ALA A 307 56.36 13.31 -25.26
CA ALA A 307 56.38 14.07 -24.01
C ALA A 307 55.25 15.13 -23.96
N LEU A 308 54.99 15.84 -25.06
CA LEU A 308 53.86 16.77 -25.21
C LEU A 308 52.51 16.06 -25.07
N SER A 309 52.38 14.81 -25.52
CA SER A 309 51.16 14.01 -25.37
C SER A 309 50.93 13.63 -23.91
N GLU A 310 51.96 13.17 -23.20
CA GLU A 310 51.89 12.94 -21.75
C GLU A 310 51.57 14.20 -20.97
N LEU A 311 52.17 15.34 -21.33
CA LEU A 311 51.93 16.62 -20.65
C LEU A 311 50.50 17.12 -20.87
N LYS A 312 49.92 16.86 -22.05
CA LYS A 312 48.50 17.12 -22.34
C LYS A 312 47.57 16.20 -21.53
N GLN A 313 47.91 14.93 -21.37
CA GLN A 313 47.16 14.01 -20.51
C GLN A 313 47.21 14.45 -19.05
N LYS A 314 48.41 14.65 -18.48
CA LYS A 314 48.62 15.16 -17.12
C LYS A 314 47.88 16.49 -16.89
N LYS A 315 47.85 17.39 -17.88
CA LYS A 315 47.04 18.61 -17.83
C LYS A 315 45.53 18.32 -17.77
N ALA A 316 45.02 17.42 -18.59
CA ALA A 316 43.60 17.05 -18.59
C ALA A 316 43.18 16.39 -17.26
N ASP A 317 44.03 15.53 -16.70
CA ASP A 317 43.82 14.89 -15.40
C ASP A 317 43.78 15.93 -14.28
N CYS A 318 44.78 16.83 -14.20
CA CYS A 318 44.77 17.94 -13.24
C CYS A 318 43.60 18.91 -13.43
N GLN A 319 43.11 19.14 -14.66
CA GLN A 319 41.90 19.94 -14.91
C GLN A 319 40.63 19.22 -14.43
N SER A 320 40.55 17.90 -14.61
CA SER A 320 39.47 17.06 -14.08
C SER A 320 39.43 17.12 -12.55
N ASP A 321 40.58 16.96 -11.90
CA ASP A 321 40.69 17.03 -10.43
C ASP A 321 40.40 18.44 -9.90
N LEU A 322 40.85 19.50 -10.57
CA LEU A 322 40.53 20.88 -10.20
C LEU A 322 39.01 21.15 -10.22
N VAL A 323 38.26 20.57 -11.18
CA VAL A 323 36.79 20.63 -11.18
C VAL A 323 36.20 19.85 -10.01
N LYS A 324 36.65 18.61 -9.75
CA LYS A 324 36.21 17.80 -8.59
C LYS A 324 36.46 18.53 -7.26
N PHE A 325 37.62 19.16 -7.10
CA PHE A 325 37.95 19.93 -5.90
C PHE A 325 37.08 21.19 -5.77
N LYS A 326 36.76 21.89 -6.86
CA LYS A 326 35.80 23.02 -6.82
C LYS A 326 34.40 22.57 -6.43
N GLU A 327 33.92 21.45 -6.96
CA GLU A 327 32.64 20.86 -6.51
C GLU A 327 32.68 20.47 -5.03
N LEU A 328 33.78 19.86 -4.58
CA LEU A 328 33.95 19.45 -3.19
C LEU A 328 33.97 20.66 -2.24
N VAL A 329 34.70 21.72 -2.59
CA VAL A 329 34.73 22.99 -1.85
C VAL A 329 33.32 23.61 -1.81
N GLY A 330 32.61 23.74 -2.93
CA GLY A 330 31.24 24.26 -2.94
C GLY A 330 30.24 23.42 -2.13
N ARG A 331 30.44 22.10 -2.05
CA ARG A 331 29.66 21.22 -1.14
C ARG A 331 29.99 21.50 0.33
N TYR A 332 31.25 21.76 0.67
CA TYR A 332 31.63 22.16 2.03
C TYR A 332 31.18 23.58 2.39
N GLU A 333 31.30 24.56 1.50
CA GLU A 333 30.78 25.93 1.69
C GLU A 333 29.26 25.92 1.94
N THR A 334 28.50 25.18 1.13
CA THR A 334 27.04 25.02 1.33
C THR A 334 26.66 24.12 2.50
N LEU A 335 27.60 23.38 3.09
CA LEU A 335 27.41 22.68 4.37
C LEU A 335 27.72 23.61 5.54
N ASN A 336 28.81 24.40 5.46
CA ASN A 336 29.19 25.38 6.47
C ASN A 336 28.07 26.41 6.63
N ALA A 337 27.62 27.04 5.54
CA ALA A 337 26.51 28.00 5.57
C ALA A 337 25.15 27.42 6.04
N LYS A 338 25.00 26.08 6.11
CA LYS A 338 23.86 25.40 6.76
C LYS A 338 24.12 25.07 8.22
N LEU A 339 25.38 24.93 8.62
CA LEU A 339 25.81 24.73 10.00
C LEU A 339 25.84 26.06 10.75
N ASP A 340 26.37 27.11 10.14
CA ASP A 340 26.38 28.49 10.65
C ASP A 340 24.95 28.93 10.98
N LYS A 341 24.01 28.78 10.04
CA LYS A 341 22.57 29.05 10.26
C LYS A 341 21.90 28.19 11.34
N LYS A 342 22.44 27.00 11.62
CA LYS A 342 21.99 26.19 12.76
C LYS A 342 22.59 26.67 14.07
N VAL A 343 23.83 27.15 14.07
CA VAL A 343 24.47 27.76 15.24
C VAL A 343 23.79 29.08 15.60
N GLU A 344 23.47 29.93 14.60
CA GLU A 344 22.65 31.13 14.75
C GLU A 344 21.30 30.81 15.39
N ALA A 345 20.51 29.91 14.79
CA ALA A 345 19.20 29.52 15.31
C ALA A 345 19.26 28.83 16.70
N LEU A 346 20.33 28.08 17.00
CA LEU A 346 20.54 27.49 18.32
C LEU A 346 20.95 28.55 19.36
N ALA A 347 21.70 29.59 18.97
CA ALA A 347 22.04 30.71 19.84
C ALA A 347 20.82 31.59 20.14
N GLU A 348 19.95 31.84 19.15
CA GLU A 348 18.65 32.50 19.37
C GLU A 348 17.78 31.71 20.36
N VAL A 349 17.67 30.39 20.17
CA VAL A 349 16.94 29.50 21.08
C VAL A 349 17.57 29.49 22.48
N GLN A 350 18.89 29.39 22.60
CA GLN A 350 19.59 29.48 23.89
C GLN A 350 19.30 30.82 24.58
N GLN A 351 19.41 31.94 23.87
CA GLN A 351 19.16 33.27 24.43
C GLN A 351 17.70 33.42 24.89
N SER A 352 16.73 32.88 24.14
CA SER A 352 15.33 32.84 24.57
C SER A 352 15.15 32.01 25.85
N LEU A 353 15.79 30.84 25.94
CA LEU A 353 15.70 29.94 27.09
C LEU A 353 16.39 30.54 28.33
N GLU A 354 17.50 31.27 28.17
CA GLU A 354 18.15 32.01 29.26
C GLU A 354 17.33 33.19 29.75
N ASN A 355 16.57 33.86 28.86
CA ASN A 355 15.65 34.92 29.23
C ASN A 355 14.44 34.35 30.00
N ASP A 356 13.86 33.24 29.52
CA ASP A 356 12.78 32.52 30.23
C ASP A 356 13.26 32.01 31.60
N LEU A 357 14.47 31.45 31.69
CA LEU A 357 15.06 30.97 32.93
C LEU A 357 15.26 32.13 33.93
N ARG A 358 15.74 33.29 33.47
CA ARG A 358 15.82 34.52 34.29
C ARG A 358 14.44 34.99 34.74
N ALA A 359 13.44 35.02 33.86
CA ALA A 359 12.07 35.39 34.20
C ALA A 359 11.44 34.44 35.24
N ARG A 360 11.71 33.14 35.16
CA ARG A 360 11.29 32.15 36.16
C ARG A 360 12.07 32.27 37.48
N GLN A 361 13.35 32.62 37.45
CA GLN A 361 14.11 32.92 38.67
C GLN A 361 13.56 34.16 39.39
N GLU A 362 13.24 35.22 38.66
CA GLU A 362 12.56 36.39 39.21
C GLU A 362 11.17 36.03 39.77
N GLU A 363 10.38 35.21 39.07
CA GLU A 363 9.07 34.74 39.53
C GLU A 363 9.19 33.90 40.81
N ILE A 364 10.18 33.00 40.89
CA ILE A 364 10.49 32.23 42.10
C ILE A 364 10.89 33.17 43.25
N GLN A 365 11.69 34.21 43.01
CA GLN A 365 12.03 35.20 44.04
C GLN A 365 10.80 36.02 44.49
N LYS A 366 9.93 36.43 43.56
CA LYS A 366 8.66 37.12 43.85
C LYS A 366 7.67 36.22 44.61
N LEU A 367 7.70 34.91 44.37
CA LEU A 367 6.93 33.93 45.14
C LEU A 367 7.55 33.63 46.51
N HIS A 368 8.89 33.54 46.61
CA HIS A 368 9.58 33.30 47.88
C HIS A 368 9.38 34.48 48.83
N THR A 369 9.62 35.71 48.36
CA THR A 369 9.31 36.92 49.14
C THR A 369 7.82 37.05 49.47
N ARG A 370 6.90 36.56 48.62
CA ARG A 370 5.47 36.50 48.97
C ARG A 370 5.18 35.47 50.08
N ILE A 371 5.89 34.34 50.12
CA ILE A 371 5.77 33.32 51.18
C ILE A 371 6.40 33.81 52.48
N GLU A 372 7.55 34.48 52.43
CA GLU A 372 8.18 35.13 53.60
C GLU A 372 7.29 36.23 54.22
N ASN A 373 6.46 36.89 53.40
CA ASN A 373 5.47 37.89 53.84
C ASN A 373 4.05 37.32 54.04
N GLN A 374 3.87 36.00 54.12
CA GLN A 374 2.59 35.38 54.49
C GLN A 374 2.52 35.11 56.00
N GLU A 375 1.46 35.61 56.64
CA GLU A 375 1.23 35.50 58.09
C GLU A 375 0.93 34.07 58.59
N LEU A 376 0.78 33.10 57.67
CA LEU A 376 0.46 31.70 57.93
C LEU A 376 1.35 30.80 57.07
N SER A 377 2.07 29.89 57.72
CA SER A 377 2.88 28.84 57.08
C SER A 377 2.00 27.77 56.44
N ALA A 378 2.59 26.99 55.52
CA ALA A 378 1.96 25.78 55.01
C ALA A 378 1.60 24.79 56.15
N HIS A 379 2.41 24.74 57.21
CA HIS A 379 2.10 23.95 58.41
C HIS A 379 0.88 24.48 59.17
N ASP A 380 0.70 25.80 59.23
CA ASP A 380 -0.46 26.39 59.91
C ASP A 380 -1.75 26.14 59.10
N ILE A 381 -1.65 26.08 57.78
CA ILE A 381 -2.75 25.63 56.90
C ILE A 381 -3.08 24.15 57.14
N GLU A 382 -2.09 23.28 57.39
CA GLU A 382 -2.32 21.89 57.79
C GLU A 382 -2.98 21.78 59.17
N GLN A 383 -2.53 22.57 60.16
CA GLN A 383 -3.17 22.67 61.49
C GLN A 383 -4.63 23.10 61.36
N ILE A 384 -4.90 24.17 60.61
CA ILE A 384 -6.26 24.67 60.33
C ILE A 384 -7.10 23.61 59.58
N ALA A 385 -6.51 22.83 58.69
CA ALA A 385 -7.22 21.74 58.00
C ALA A 385 -7.57 20.58 58.95
N LEU A 386 -6.69 20.23 59.89
CA LEU A 386 -6.94 19.22 60.93
C LEU A 386 -7.99 19.69 61.94
N GLU A 387 -7.93 20.94 62.40
CA GLU A 387 -8.96 21.53 63.26
C GLU A 387 -10.30 21.63 62.54
N ARG A 388 -10.32 22.04 61.27
CA ARG A 388 -11.53 22.05 60.45
C ARG A 388 -12.11 20.64 60.29
N ALA A 389 -11.29 19.61 60.06
CA ALA A 389 -11.76 18.22 60.00
C ALA A 389 -12.40 17.81 61.33
N ARG A 390 -11.71 18.01 62.46
CA ARG A 390 -12.23 17.76 63.81
C ARG A 390 -13.55 18.49 64.11
N LEU A 391 -13.67 19.75 63.72
CA LEU A 391 -14.90 20.54 63.88
C LEU A 391 -16.02 20.05 62.95
N THR A 392 -15.68 19.54 61.76
CA THR A 392 -16.64 18.94 60.82
C THR A 392 -17.16 17.60 61.36
N ASP A 393 -16.30 16.77 61.94
CA ASP A 393 -16.70 15.52 62.61
C ASP A 393 -17.59 15.79 63.84
N GLN A 394 -17.25 16.81 64.64
CA GLN A 394 -18.10 17.26 65.76
C GLN A 394 -19.45 17.80 65.27
N LEU A 395 -19.49 18.51 64.15
CA LEU A 395 -20.73 18.99 63.53
C LEU A 395 -21.58 17.81 63.01
N HIS A 396 -20.97 16.81 62.35
CA HIS A 396 -21.67 15.60 61.92
C HIS A 396 -22.22 14.79 63.11
N HIS A 397 -21.47 14.67 64.21
CA HIS A 397 -21.96 14.02 65.42
C HIS A 397 -23.16 14.76 66.04
N ASN A 398 -23.11 16.10 66.09
CA ASN A 398 -24.23 16.90 66.58
C ASN A 398 -25.45 16.84 65.65
N LEU A 399 -25.27 16.81 64.33
CA LEU A 399 -26.37 16.61 63.37
C LEU A 399 -26.99 15.21 63.50
N ALA A 400 -26.18 14.15 63.61
CA ALA A 400 -26.71 12.80 63.82
C ALA A 400 -27.53 12.71 65.13
N ARG A 401 -27.06 13.36 66.20
CA ARG A 401 -27.81 13.48 67.46
C ARG A 401 -29.08 14.33 67.33
N GLN A 402 -29.09 15.35 66.48
CA GLN A 402 -30.28 16.12 66.15
C GLN A 402 -31.30 15.26 65.40
N ASP A 403 -30.87 14.48 64.41
CA ASP A 403 -31.73 13.57 63.64
C ASP A 403 -32.30 12.44 64.52
N GLU A 404 -31.51 11.90 65.46
CA GLU A 404 -31.99 10.96 66.49
C GLU A 404 -33.09 11.60 67.36
N LEU A 405 -32.88 12.83 67.84
CA LEU A 405 -33.87 13.55 68.67
C LEU A 405 -35.12 13.93 67.86
N GLN A 406 -35.00 14.36 66.60
CA GLN A 406 -36.15 14.59 65.73
C GLN A 406 -36.92 13.29 65.43
N THR A 407 -36.21 12.16 65.30
CA THR A 407 -36.85 10.84 65.13
C THR A 407 -37.58 10.42 66.41
N GLN A 408 -37.04 10.71 67.60
CA GLN A 408 -37.73 10.50 68.87
C GLN A 408 -38.98 11.37 69.00
N ILE A 409 -38.87 12.70 68.76
CA ILE A 409 -40.00 13.64 68.76
C ILE A 409 -41.10 13.15 67.82
N LYS A 410 -40.76 12.80 66.57
CA LYS A 410 -41.72 12.29 65.60
C LYS A 410 -42.38 10.97 66.02
N ASN A 411 -41.67 10.10 66.74
CA ASN A 411 -42.25 8.87 67.28
C ASN A 411 -43.22 9.16 68.44
N ASP A 412 -42.92 10.14 69.28
CA ASP A 412 -43.81 10.57 70.37
C ASP A 412 -45.02 11.40 69.87
N GLU A 413 -44.86 12.20 68.82
CA GLU A 413 -45.96 12.84 68.07
C GLU A 413 -46.90 11.80 67.47
N ASN A 414 -46.35 10.80 66.76
CA ASN A 414 -47.13 9.68 66.23
C ASN A 414 -47.83 8.91 67.36
N ARG A 415 -47.18 8.72 68.51
CA ARG A 415 -47.77 8.07 69.68
C ARG A 415 -48.93 8.90 70.27
N ALA A 416 -48.77 10.21 70.38
CA ALA A 416 -49.81 11.12 70.84
C ALA A 416 -51.01 11.14 69.88
N ALA A 417 -50.77 11.17 68.56
CA ALA A 417 -51.80 11.06 67.54
C ALA A 417 -52.59 9.75 67.65
N ASN A 418 -51.92 8.59 67.72
CA ASN A 418 -52.57 7.29 67.91
C ASN A 418 -53.42 7.22 69.20
N ILE A 419 -52.97 7.87 70.29
CA ILE A 419 -53.73 7.97 71.54
C ILE A 419 -54.97 8.88 71.37
N ARG A 420 -54.84 9.99 70.65
CA ARG A 420 -55.96 10.90 70.33
C ARG A 420 -57.00 10.21 69.45
N ASP A 421 -56.58 9.55 68.38
CA ASP A 421 -57.48 8.76 67.51
C ASP A 421 -58.21 7.67 68.32
N SER A 422 -57.53 7.01 69.26
CA SER A 422 -58.16 6.04 70.15
C SER A 422 -59.22 6.67 71.07
N LEU A 423 -58.95 7.88 71.60
CA LEU A 423 -59.89 8.63 72.43
C LEU A 423 -61.11 9.13 71.64
N ASP A 424 -60.90 9.69 70.44
CA ASP A 424 -61.98 10.15 69.56
C ASP A 424 -62.88 8.99 69.10
N ASN A 425 -62.30 7.81 68.83
CA ASN A 425 -63.05 6.58 68.59
C ASN A 425 -63.89 6.16 69.81
N GLN A 426 -63.32 6.16 71.03
CA GLN A 426 -64.08 5.87 72.26
C GLN A 426 -65.22 6.87 72.51
N ILE A 427 -65.02 8.16 72.18
CA ILE A 427 -66.06 9.18 72.28
C ILE A 427 -67.12 8.99 71.19
N HIS A 428 -66.77 8.53 69.99
CA HIS A 428 -67.72 8.12 68.97
C HIS A 428 -68.56 6.90 69.40
N GLU A 429 -67.95 5.86 69.99
CA GLU A 429 -68.67 4.73 70.57
C GLU A 429 -69.61 5.16 71.71
N TYR A 430 -69.14 6.04 72.61
CA TYR A 430 -69.96 6.61 73.66
C TYR A 430 -71.15 7.41 73.11
N ARG A 431 -70.91 8.31 72.13
CA ARG A 431 -71.98 9.10 71.49
C ARG A 431 -72.99 8.21 70.77
N ASN A 432 -72.54 7.13 70.13
CA ASN A 432 -73.39 6.17 69.44
C ASN A 432 -74.18 5.26 70.40
N THR A 433 -73.60 4.83 71.52
CA THR A 433 -74.32 4.07 72.55
C THR A 433 -75.35 4.93 73.27
N CYS A 434 -75.04 6.20 73.59
CA CYS A 434 -75.99 7.14 74.18
C CYS A 434 -77.13 7.53 73.22
N LYS A 435 -76.87 7.66 71.91
CA LYS A 435 -77.91 7.75 70.86
C LYS A 435 -78.80 6.49 70.85
N ARG A 436 -78.20 5.28 70.84
CA ARG A 436 -78.92 4.00 70.85
C ARG A 436 -79.81 3.82 72.09
N LEU A 437 -79.37 4.32 73.25
CA LEU A 437 -80.14 4.31 74.49
C LEU A 437 -81.24 5.41 74.56
N LYS A 438 -81.29 6.34 73.60
CA LYS A 438 -82.19 7.51 73.57
C LYS A 438 -82.01 8.42 74.80
N ILE A 439 -80.74 8.73 75.06
CA ILE A 439 -80.25 9.55 76.19
C ILE A 439 -79.60 10.87 75.71
N ILE A 440 -79.25 10.97 74.43
CA ILE A 440 -78.84 12.23 73.75
C ILE A 440 -79.81 12.47 72.58
N PRO A 441 -80.31 13.69 72.33
CA PRO A 441 -80.08 14.95 73.08
C PRO A 441 -80.66 14.94 74.51
N ALA A 442 -80.34 15.95 75.32
CA ALA A 442 -80.82 16.08 76.71
C ALA A 442 -82.35 16.11 76.87
N THR A 443 -83.10 16.35 75.79
CA THR A 443 -84.58 16.28 75.71
C THR A 443 -85.12 14.86 75.43
N ALA A 444 -84.25 13.85 75.28
CA ALA A 444 -84.67 12.50 74.92
C ALA A 444 -85.37 11.75 76.07
N LYS A 445 -86.22 10.78 75.72
CA LYS A 445 -87.15 10.05 76.62
C LYS A 445 -86.49 9.37 77.84
N HIS A 446 -85.18 9.16 77.83
CA HIS A 446 -84.43 8.56 78.93
C HIS A 446 -83.29 9.45 79.46
N ALA A 447 -83.17 10.69 79.00
CA ALA A 447 -82.12 11.63 79.43
C ALA A 447 -82.38 12.27 80.82
N HIS A 448 -83.65 12.35 81.25
CA HIS A 448 -84.05 12.92 82.55
C HIS A 448 -83.45 14.32 82.84
N ASN A 449 -83.39 15.17 81.81
CA ASN A 449 -82.83 16.54 81.83
C ASN A 449 -81.35 16.63 82.25
N PHE A 450 -80.59 15.52 82.20
CA PHE A 450 -79.14 15.55 82.28
C PHE A 450 -78.55 15.53 80.87
N ASP A 451 -77.51 16.33 80.62
CA ASP A 451 -76.82 16.31 79.33
C ASP A 451 -75.65 15.32 79.34
N TYR A 452 -75.64 14.46 78.33
CA TYR A 452 -74.68 13.38 78.15
C TYR A 452 -73.76 13.62 76.94
N THR A 453 -73.79 14.79 76.30
CA THR A 453 -72.78 15.10 75.27
C THR A 453 -71.38 15.17 75.86
N LEU A 454 -70.44 14.43 75.26
CA LEU A 454 -69.01 14.64 75.42
C LEU A 454 -68.50 15.29 74.14
N GLU A 455 -67.84 16.43 74.29
CA GLU A 455 -67.17 17.15 73.22
C GLU A 455 -65.76 17.45 73.73
N LEU A 456 -64.75 17.10 72.93
CA LEU A 456 -63.38 17.50 73.19
C LEU A 456 -63.19 18.88 72.59
N ASP A 457 -62.90 19.85 73.44
CA ASP A 457 -62.46 21.17 73.00
C ASP A 457 -61.05 21.05 72.41
N PRO A 458 -60.82 21.39 71.13
CA PRO A 458 -59.53 21.20 70.49
C PRO A 458 -58.47 22.21 70.95
N GLU A 459 -58.84 23.31 71.65
CA GLU A 459 -57.93 24.42 71.97
C GLU A 459 -57.38 24.40 73.41
N LEU A 460 -57.83 23.50 74.30
CA LEU A 460 -57.33 23.45 75.69
C LEU A 460 -56.02 22.65 75.85
N GLU A 461 -54.88 23.34 75.67
CA GLU A 461 -53.53 22.88 76.04
C GLU A 461 -53.30 22.86 77.57
N GLU A 462 -54.02 22.03 78.35
CA GLU A 462 -53.71 21.91 79.77
C GLU A 462 -54.12 20.58 80.44
N LEU A 463 -53.28 20.10 81.35
CA LEU A 463 -53.57 18.94 82.21
C LEU A 463 -54.85 19.16 83.04
N GLU A 464 -55.15 20.41 83.40
CA GLU A 464 -56.36 20.73 84.16
C GLU A 464 -57.65 20.48 83.37
N ALA A 465 -57.63 20.61 82.03
CA ALA A 465 -58.79 20.28 81.19
C ALA A 465 -59.14 18.79 81.27
N VAL A 466 -58.11 17.93 81.21
CA VAL A 466 -58.26 16.46 81.36
C VAL A 466 -58.72 16.10 82.79
N LEU A 467 -58.24 16.80 83.82
CA LEU A 467 -58.71 16.62 85.20
C LEU A 467 -60.17 17.06 85.38
N ARG A 468 -60.58 18.20 84.79
CA ARG A 468 -61.98 18.68 84.80
C ARG A 468 -62.91 17.70 84.07
N LEU A 469 -62.54 17.22 82.89
CA LEU A 469 -63.33 16.26 82.09
C LEU A 469 -63.43 14.89 82.79
N SER A 470 -62.32 14.35 83.30
CA SER A 470 -62.33 13.08 84.03
C SER A 470 -63.08 13.17 85.36
N HIS A 471 -63.02 14.31 86.05
CA HIS A 471 -63.88 14.59 87.21
C HIS A 471 -65.36 14.67 86.82
N HIS A 472 -65.72 15.33 85.71
CA HIS A 472 -67.09 15.40 85.20
C HIS A 472 -67.66 14.01 84.87
N LEU A 473 -66.87 13.19 84.18
CA LEU A 473 -67.18 11.79 83.86
C LEU A 473 -67.38 10.96 85.13
N LYS A 474 -66.43 11.04 86.08
CA LYS A 474 -66.40 10.20 87.29
C LYS A 474 -67.44 10.60 88.34
N THR A 475 -67.81 11.89 88.42
CA THR A 475 -68.83 12.39 89.34
C THR A 475 -70.20 12.47 88.67
N LYS A 476 -70.45 13.45 87.79
CA LYS A 476 -71.79 13.73 87.25
C LYS A 476 -72.28 12.63 86.32
N VAL A 477 -71.54 12.34 85.24
CA VAL A 477 -71.99 11.39 84.20
C VAL A 477 -72.14 9.98 84.77
N ARG A 478 -71.15 9.49 85.54
CA ARG A 478 -71.19 8.16 86.18
C ARG A 478 -72.29 8.05 87.23
N GLN A 479 -72.57 9.08 88.03
CA GLN A 479 -73.71 9.04 88.96
C GLN A 479 -75.06 9.06 88.22
N ALA A 480 -75.21 9.89 87.18
CA ALA A 480 -76.43 9.93 86.36
C ALA A 480 -76.68 8.58 85.65
N ALA A 481 -75.63 8.00 85.04
CA ALA A 481 -75.68 6.66 84.45
C ALA A 481 -75.92 5.56 85.49
N SER A 482 -75.38 5.69 86.71
CA SER A 482 -75.64 4.76 87.81
C SER A 482 -77.08 4.82 88.29
N LYS A 483 -77.67 6.01 88.43
CA LYS A 483 -79.09 6.19 88.75
C LYS A 483 -79.99 5.63 87.65
N LEU A 484 -79.64 5.85 86.37
CA LEU A 484 -80.36 5.23 85.25
C LEU A 484 -80.22 3.71 85.23
N LYS A 485 -79.03 3.16 85.52
CA LYS A 485 -78.84 1.71 85.69
C LYS A 485 -79.65 1.19 86.87
N GLN A 486 -79.65 1.84 88.02
CA GLN A 486 -80.45 1.45 89.20
C GLN A 486 -81.95 1.47 88.89
N ASN A 487 -82.47 2.51 88.23
CA ASN A 487 -83.89 2.57 87.84
C ASN A 487 -84.26 1.51 86.78
N ARG A 488 -83.34 1.15 85.88
CA ARG A 488 -83.57 0.05 84.91
C ARG A 488 -83.43 -1.33 85.56
N ASN A 489 -82.50 -1.50 86.49
CA ASN A 489 -82.32 -2.74 87.25
C ASN A 489 -83.48 -2.97 88.22
N ALA A 490 -83.97 -1.95 88.93
CA ALA A 490 -85.16 -2.06 89.78
C ALA A 490 -86.35 -2.60 88.97
N ARG A 491 -86.66 -1.97 87.83
CA ARG A 491 -87.70 -2.44 86.90
C ARG A 491 -87.43 -3.78 86.22
N ALA A 492 -86.18 -4.23 86.19
CA ALA A 492 -85.83 -5.56 85.69
C ALA A 492 -86.01 -6.61 86.79
N ASN A 493 -85.58 -6.32 88.01
CA ASN A 493 -85.76 -7.14 89.20
C ASN A 493 -87.24 -7.29 89.54
N GLU A 494 -88.03 -6.21 89.62
CA GLU A 494 -89.50 -6.26 89.79
C GLU A 494 -90.19 -7.24 88.82
N ARG A 495 -89.66 -7.37 87.59
CA ARG A 495 -90.16 -8.30 86.57
C ARG A 495 -89.54 -9.70 86.64
N LEU A 496 -88.32 -9.82 87.16
CA LEU A 496 -87.60 -11.07 87.30
C LEU A 496 -88.01 -11.80 88.58
N ASP A 497 -88.34 -11.09 89.66
CA ASP A 497 -88.94 -11.59 90.89
C ASP A 497 -90.36 -12.12 90.57
N LEU A 498 -91.16 -11.38 89.80
CA LEU A 498 -92.44 -11.87 89.25
C LEU A 498 -92.27 -13.10 88.33
N ALA A 499 -91.20 -13.14 87.52
CA ALA A 499 -90.93 -14.30 86.67
C ALA A 499 -90.48 -15.52 87.49
N LEU A 500 -89.69 -15.32 88.55
CA LEU A 500 -89.21 -16.37 89.45
C LEU A 500 -90.38 -17.07 90.14
N VAL A 501 -91.31 -16.31 90.73
CA VAL A 501 -92.53 -16.87 91.34
C VAL A 501 -93.31 -17.72 90.33
N LEU A 502 -93.53 -17.22 89.11
CA LEU A 502 -94.24 -17.96 88.06
C LEU A 502 -93.48 -19.21 87.59
N THR A 503 -92.14 -19.21 87.59
CA THR A 503 -91.35 -20.42 87.30
C THR A 503 -91.33 -21.41 88.46
N GLU A 504 -91.37 -20.96 89.71
CA GLU A 504 -91.41 -21.83 90.89
C GLU A 504 -92.78 -22.52 91.02
N GLU A 505 -93.88 -21.80 90.74
CA GLU A 505 -95.22 -22.40 90.59
C GLU A 505 -95.26 -23.44 89.45
N LEU A 506 -94.63 -23.13 88.30
CA LEU A 506 -94.53 -24.06 87.18
C LEU A 506 -93.73 -25.31 87.54
N GLU A 507 -92.52 -25.16 88.09
CA GLU A 507 -91.62 -26.26 88.43
C GLU A 507 -92.18 -27.15 89.55
N GLN A 508 -92.94 -26.59 90.51
CA GLN A 508 -93.70 -27.38 91.48
C GLN A 508 -94.78 -28.25 90.78
N SER A 509 -95.50 -27.69 89.80
CA SER A 509 -96.51 -28.45 89.04
C SER A 509 -95.90 -29.54 88.15
N GLU A 510 -94.76 -29.27 87.50
CA GLU A 510 -94.04 -30.24 86.68
C GLU A 510 -93.44 -31.38 87.51
N ASN A 511 -92.94 -31.09 88.71
CA ASN A 511 -92.43 -32.12 89.62
C ASN A 511 -93.54 -33.03 90.16
N GLN A 512 -94.72 -32.48 90.51
CA GLN A 512 -95.89 -33.30 90.87
C GLN A 512 -96.30 -34.22 89.71
N LEU A 513 -96.42 -33.67 88.49
CA LEU A 513 -96.74 -34.43 87.27
C LEU A 513 -95.69 -35.52 86.96
N SER A 514 -94.41 -35.25 87.24
CA SER A 514 -93.31 -36.20 87.05
C SER A 514 -93.36 -37.37 88.05
N ILE A 515 -93.67 -37.08 89.32
CA ILE A 515 -93.84 -38.10 90.37
C ILE A 515 -95.02 -39.00 90.02
N GLU A 516 -96.18 -38.45 89.67
CA GLU A 516 -97.35 -39.27 89.31
C GLU A 516 -97.05 -40.18 88.11
N LYS A 517 -96.48 -39.65 87.01
CA LYS A 517 -96.05 -40.45 85.84
C LYS A 517 -95.03 -41.55 86.17
N GLN A 518 -94.19 -41.37 87.19
CA GLN A 518 -93.30 -42.44 87.66
C GLN A 518 -94.02 -43.49 88.50
N THR A 519 -95.04 -43.11 89.29
CA THR A 519 -95.87 -44.08 90.01
C THR A 519 -96.75 -44.89 89.05
N GLU A 520 -97.34 -44.24 88.04
CA GLU A 520 -98.11 -44.84 86.96
C GLU A 520 -97.28 -45.94 86.25
N LYS A 521 -96.10 -45.59 85.72
CA LYS A 521 -95.19 -46.55 85.07
C LYS A 521 -94.75 -47.71 85.98
N ARG A 522 -94.61 -47.47 87.29
CA ARG A 522 -94.34 -48.54 88.27
C ARG A 522 -95.55 -49.48 88.45
N TRP A 523 -96.78 -48.97 88.39
CA TRP A 523 -97.99 -49.78 88.43
C TRP A 523 -98.23 -50.53 87.11
N GLU A 524 -98.11 -49.88 85.95
CA GLU A 524 -98.12 -50.54 84.63
C GLU A 524 -97.15 -51.74 84.58
N SER A 525 -95.90 -51.52 85.05
CA SER A 525 -94.87 -52.55 85.07
C SER A 525 -95.19 -53.72 86.01
N LYS A 526 -95.93 -53.48 87.10
CA LYS A 526 -96.45 -54.55 87.98
C LYS A 526 -97.62 -55.29 87.34
N VAL A 527 -98.60 -54.55 86.79
CA VAL A 527 -99.77 -55.11 86.11
C VAL A 527 -99.34 -56.01 84.96
N LYS A 528 -98.38 -55.57 84.13
CA LYS A 528 -97.84 -56.38 83.04
C LYS A 528 -97.16 -57.66 83.53
N LYS A 529 -96.34 -57.58 84.60
CA LYS A 529 -95.72 -58.78 85.20
C LYS A 529 -96.76 -59.77 85.74
N PHE A 530 -97.82 -59.29 86.39
CA PHE A 530 -98.91 -60.15 86.85
C PHE A 530 -99.71 -60.74 85.68
N ALA A 531 -99.96 -59.97 84.61
CA ALA A 531 -100.60 -60.47 83.40
C ALA A 531 -99.77 -61.57 82.72
N ASP A 532 -98.47 -61.35 82.49
CA ASP A 532 -97.53 -62.32 81.91
C ASP A 532 -97.30 -63.56 82.78
N GLN A 533 -97.58 -63.47 84.08
CA GLN A 533 -97.56 -64.60 85.00
C GLN A 533 -98.89 -65.37 84.93
N MET A 534 -100.03 -64.67 84.91
CA MET A 534 -101.37 -65.25 84.79
C MET A 534 -101.66 -65.88 83.42
N THR A 535 -101.04 -65.41 82.33
CA THR A 535 -101.15 -66.06 81.01
C THR A 535 -100.41 -67.38 80.97
N ARG A 536 -99.14 -67.44 81.39
CA ARG A 536 -98.37 -68.70 81.50
C ARG A 536 -99.04 -69.71 82.44
N GLU A 537 -99.62 -69.22 83.53
CA GLU A 537 -100.42 -70.01 84.47
C GLU A 537 -101.74 -70.51 83.83
N ARG A 538 -102.36 -69.74 82.92
CA ARG A 538 -103.51 -70.19 82.12
C ARG A 538 -103.11 -71.20 81.05
N GLU A 539 -102.00 -71.01 80.35
CA GLU A 539 -101.48 -71.94 79.33
C GLU A 539 -101.19 -73.31 79.95
N LYS A 540 -100.46 -73.37 81.07
CA LYS A 540 -100.25 -74.63 81.82
C LYS A 540 -101.55 -75.30 82.25
N ARG A 541 -102.55 -74.52 82.67
CA ARG A 541 -103.90 -75.05 83.01
C ARG A 541 -104.66 -75.50 81.76
N ALA A 542 -104.49 -74.83 80.62
CA ALA A 542 -105.11 -75.19 79.35
C ALA A 542 -104.50 -76.47 78.75
N GLU A 543 -103.18 -76.66 78.83
CA GLU A 543 -102.54 -77.95 78.50
C GLU A 543 -102.99 -79.06 79.44
N SER A 544 -103.07 -78.78 80.76
CA SER A 544 -103.57 -79.75 81.73
C SER A 544 -105.07 -80.04 81.57
N LEU A 545 -105.86 -79.10 81.04
CA LEU A 545 -107.26 -79.31 80.69
C LEU A 545 -107.35 -80.10 79.40
N SER A 546 -106.61 -79.75 78.34
CA SER A 546 -106.55 -80.51 77.08
C SER A 546 -106.24 -81.99 77.31
N ARG A 547 -105.26 -82.32 78.17
CA ARG A 547 -104.95 -83.71 78.55
C ARG A 547 -106.08 -84.40 79.33
N LYS A 548 -106.88 -83.66 80.10
CA LYS A 548 -108.05 -84.19 80.82
C LYS A 548 -109.29 -84.27 79.93
N GLN A 549 -109.46 -83.35 78.99
CA GLN A 549 -110.56 -83.28 78.04
C GLN A 549 -110.47 -84.47 77.09
N ALA A 550 -109.29 -84.73 76.52
CA ALA A 550 -109.05 -85.94 75.72
C ALA A 550 -109.33 -87.24 76.51
N ALA A 551 -108.95 -87.29 77.80
CA ALA A 551 -109.25 -88.43 78.67
C ALA A 551 -110.72 -88.51 79.12
N ILE A 552 -111.50 -87.43 78.98
CA ILE A 552 -112.96 -87.40 79.21
C ILE A 552 -113.68 -87.82 77.94
N GLU A 553 -113.28 -87.33 76.76
CA GLU A 553 -113.82 -87.76 75.46
C GLU A 553 -113.55 -89.27 75.24
N GLU A 554 -112.36 -89.77 75.63
CA GLU A 554 -112.05 -91.21 75.65
C GLU A 554 -112.94 -92.00 76.65
N VAL A 555 -113.63 -91.34 77.58
CA VAL A 555 -114.60 -91.94 78.51
C VAL A 555 -116.04 -91.72 78.06
N GLU A 556 -116.38 -90.62 77.39
CA GLU A 556 -117.69 -90.40 76.76
C GLU A 556 -117.93 -91.40 75.63
N ILE A 557 -116.90 -91.70 74.82
CA ILE A 557 -116.88 -92.82 73.86
C ILE A 557 -117.19 -94.17 74.53
N LYS A 558 -116.87 -94.33 75.82
CA LYS A 558 -117.18 -95.55 76.61
C LYS A 558 -118.51 -95.47 77.36
N ILE A 559 -119.20 -94.32 77.37
CA ILE A 559 -120.48 -94.11 78.07
C ILE A 559 -121.66 -94.13 77.10
N THR A 560 -121.55 -93.56 75.89
CA THR A 560 -122.63 -93.63 74.90
C THR A 560 -122.85 -95.06 74.37
N ASN A 561 -121.79 -95.88 74.31
CA ASN A 561 -121.89 -97.31 74.02
C ASN A 561 -122.57 -98.15 75.14
N ILE A 562 -123.03 -97.52 76.23
CA ILE A 562 -123.68 -98.17 77.39
C ILE A 562 -125.00 -97.46 77.75
N SER A 563 -125.60 -96.75 76.78
CA SER A 563 -126.93 -96.14 76.89
C SER A 563 -127.71 -96.34 75.57
N ASN A 564 -127.88 -97.57 75.12
CA ASN A 564 -128.95 -98.51 75.53
C ASN A 564 -130.25 -98.32 74.73
N GLU A 565 -130.51 -99.29 73.85
CA GLU A 565 -131.81 -99.95 73.65
C GLU A 565 -133.04 -99.08 73.31
N ASP A 566 -132.87 -97.97 72.60
CA ASP A 566 -133.97 -97.33 71.89
C ASP A 566 -133.59 -96.97 70.45
N SER A 567 -134.46 -97.32 69.49
CA SER A 567 -134.27 -97.15 68.03
C SER A 567 -133.08 -97.87 67.37
N LEU A 568 -133.19 -99.20 67.27
CA LEU A 568 -132.42 -100.05 66.34
C LEU A 568 -132.42 -99.53 64.88
N VAL A 569 -131.30 -98.97 64.42
CA VAL A 569 -130.81 -99.07 63.03
C VAL A 569 -129.28 -99.14 63.05
N GLU A 570 -128.71 -100.25 62.55
CA GLU A 570 -127.29 -100.42 62.16
C GLU A 570 -126.21 -100.40 63.28
N GLU A 571 -126.26 -101.37 64.20
CA GLU A 571 -125.02 -102.06 64.62
C GLU A 571 -124.40 -102.75 63.39
N GLU A 572 -123.11 -102.64 63.05
CA GLU A 572 -121.85 -102.81 63.81
C GLU A 572 -121.30 -104.26 63.81
N ALA A 573 -119.98 -104.37 63.59
CA ALA A 573 -119.20 -105.59 63.72
C ALA A 573 -117.73 -105.21 64.04
N ILE A 574 -116.97 -106.11 64.70
CA ILE A 574 -115.55 -105.99 65.17
C ILE A 574 -115.45 -105.33 66.58
N SER A 575 -115.21 -106.02 67.72
CA SER A 575 -114.01 -106.78 68.22
C SER A 575 -112.81 -105.90 68.70
N SER A 576 -111.80 -106.29 69.53
CA SER A 576 -111.69 -106.88 70.89
C SER A 576 -110.21 -107.26 71.34
N GLN A 577 -109.20 -106.33 71.56
CA GLN A 577 -107.70 -106.56 71.90
C GLN A 577 -106.75 -105.35 72.53
N GLN A 578 -105.82 -105.45 73.60
CA GLN A 578 -104.39 -104.80 74.03
C GLN A 578 -103.93 -103.46 74.91
N HIS A 579 -102.65 -103.28 75.53
CA HIS A 579 -102.02 -102.21 76.54
C HIS A 579 -100.37 -102.04 76.69
N LEU A 580 -99.42 -101.32 77.51
CA LEU A 580 -99.13 -100.18 78.57
C LEU A 580 -97.57 -99.96 79.18
N LEU A 581 -96.93 -98.79 79.71
CA LEU A 581 -95.72 -98.53 80.75
C LEU A 581 -94.83 -97.12 80.95
N ASP A 582 -93.91 -96.82 82.00
CA ASP A 582 -93.00 -95.55 82.30
C ASP A 582 -91.77 -95.46 83.45
N VAL A 583 -90.76 -94.45 83.56
CA VAL A 583 -89.57 -94.20 84.61
C VAL A 583 -88.83 -92.72 84.81
N LYS A 584 -87.97 -92.31 85.88
CA LYS A 584 -87.21 -90.93 86.20
C LYS A 584 -85.86 -90.79 87.17
N LYS A 585 -85.11 -89.59 87.42
CA LYS A 585 -83.85 -89.29 88.36
C LYS A 585 -83.29 -87.79 88.79
N ALA A 586 -82.06 -87.48 89.45
CA ALA A 586 -81.56 -86.20 90.23
C ALA A 586 -79.99 -85.64 90.32
N SER A 587 -79.49 -84.62 91.19
CA SER A 587 -78.12 -83.82 91.22
C SER A 587 -77.42 -83.11 92.55
N VAL A 588 -76.36 -82.18 92.56
CA VAL A 588 -75.39 -81.65 93.72
C VAL A 588 -74.51 -80.25 93.64
N GLU A 589 -73.71 -79.70 94.67
CA GLU A 589 -73.01 -78.28 94.84
C GLU A 589 -71.75 -77.98 95.89
N MET A 590 -70.84 -76.87 95.86
CA MET A 590 -69.80 -76.31 96.94
C MET A 590 -68.83 -75.00 96.67
N THR A 591 -68.20 -74.16 97.63
CA THR A 591 -67.11 -73.01 97.48
C THR A 591 -66.35 -72.32 98.75
N GLU A 592 -65.19 -71.48 98.71
CA GLU A 592 -64.44 -70.69 99.85
C GLU A 592 -63.22 -69.60 99.58
N SER A 593 -62.80 -68.65 100.54
CA SER A 593 -61.45 -67.98 101.00
C SER A 593 -60.75 -66.54 100.64
N TYR A 594 -59.92 -65.83 101.55
CA TYR A 594 -59.11 -64.50 101.34
C TYR A 594 -57.93 -63.95 102.35
N GLN A 595 -57.25 -62.72 102.24
CA GLN A 595 -56.01 -62.15 103.00
C GLN A 595 -55.69 -60.52 103.05
N ALA A 596 -54.61 -59.91 103.70
CA ALA A 596 -54.26 -58.38 103.82
C ALA A 596 -52.84 -57.82 104.41
N LEU A 597 -52.34 -56.52 104.19
CA LEU A 597 -51.06 -55.83 104.76
C LEU A 597 -50.77 -54.25 104.50
N LEU A 598 -49.91 -53.42 105.25
CA LEU A 598 -49.07 -52.17 104.81
C LEU A 598 -48.35 -51.10 105.78
N ASP A 599 -48.88 -49.88 106.02
CA ASP A 599 -48.10 -48.58 105.92
C ASP A 599 -47.38 -47.99 107.16
N LYS A 600 -46.36 -48.72 107.59
CA LYS A 600 -45.35 -48.39 108.61
C LYS A 600 -44.50 -47.12 108.34
N ASN A 601 -44.57 -46.54 107.14
CA ASN A 601 -43.65 -45.48 106.67
C ASN A 601 -44.01 -44.04 107.12
N ARG A 602 -45.28 -43.76 107.42
CA ARG A 602 -45.77 -42.37 107.54
C ARG A 602 -45.21 -41.59 108.76
N HIS A 603 -44.54 -42.27 109.69
CA HIS A 603 -43.85 -41.66 110.84
C HIS A 603 -42.60 -40.83 110.47
N ALA A 604 -42.03 -40.98 109.26
CA ALA A 604 -40.73 -40.39 108.94
C ALA A 604 -40.75 -38.85 108.74
N ILE A 605 -41.80 -38.30 108.13
CA ILE A 605 -41.85 -36.88 107.73
C ILE A 605 -42.01 -35.94 108.94
N THR A 606 -42.54 -36.43 110.05
CA THR A 606 -42.65 -35.72 111.33
C THR A 606 -41.33 -35.10 111.82
N ASN A 607 -40.19 -35.70 111.45
CA ASN A 607 -38.87 -35.27 111.90
C ASN A 607 -38.28 -34.08 111.11
N VAL A 608 -38.79 -33.76 109.92
CA VAL A 608 -38.20 -32.70 109.07
C VAL A 608 -38.71 -31.31 109.47
N LEU A 609 -39.96 -31.17 109.92
CA LEU A 609 -40.48 -29.87 110.37
C LEU A 609 -39.81 -29.37 111.66
N MET A 610 -39.44 -30.26 112.58
CA MET A 610 -38.57 -29.90 113.71
C MET A 610 -37.18 -29.42 113.24
N ALA A 611 -36.71 -29.91 112.10
CA ALA A 611 -35.44 -29.51 111.47
C ALA A 611 -35.54 -28.23 110.60
N CYS A 612 -36.74 -27.66 110.39
CA CYS A 612 -36.93 -26.28 109.93
C CYS A 612 -37.11 -25.27 111.08
N THR A 613 -36.78 -25.70 112.31
CA THR A 613 -35.85 -25.03 113.24
C THR A 613 -36.26 -23.67 113.84
N ASN A 614 -35.87 -23.38 115.09
CA ASN A 614 -34.50 -23.09 115.54
C ASN A 614 -33.66 -22.14 114.64
N HIS A 615 -34.11 -21.85 113.41
CA HIS A 615 -33.48 -20.98 112.42
C HIS A 615 -34.28 -19.68 112.27
N LYS A 616 -35.62 -19.67 112.41
CA LYS A 616 -36.30 -18.41 112.77
C LYS A 616 -36.14 -18.06 114.25
N ASP A 617 -35.76 -18.98 115.14
CA ASP A 617 -35.14 -18.60 116.43
C ASP A 617 -33.72 -18.00 116.25
N MET A 618 -33.14 -18.02 115.05
CA MET A 618 -31.91 -17.28 114.73
C MET A 618 -32.24 -15.89 114.17
N VAL A 619 -33.29 -15.78 113.36
CA VAL A 619 -33.81 -14.49 112.89
C VAL A 619 -34.44 -13.71 114.05
N ASP A 620 -35.34 -14.26 114.86
CA ASP A 620 -36.07 -13.50 115.89
C ASP A 620 -35.18 -13.14 117.11
N ARG A 621 -34.15 -13.94 117.41
CA ARG A 621 -33.01 -13.52 118.28
C ARG A 621 -32.19 -12.36 117.69
N ALA A 622 -32.44 -11.99 116.44
CA ALA A 622 -31.90 -10.86 115.70
C ALA A 622 -33.00 -9.97 115.05
N ILE A 623 -34.28 -10.16 115.40
CA ILE A 623 -35.34 -9.11 115.39
C ILE A 623 -35.25 -8.32 116.69
N SER A 624 -34.63 -8.95 117.69
CA SER A 624 -33.80 -8.28 118.67
C SER A 624 -32.58 -7.51 118.05
N SER A 625 -32.52 -7.30 116.72
CA SER A 625 -31.58 -6.39 116.03
C SER A 625 -32.00 -5.77 114.66
N LEU A 626 -32.98 -6.31 113.90
CA LEU A 626 -33.50 -5.75 112.62
C LEU A 626 -34.90 -6.33 112.23
N GLU A 627 -35.17 -6.58 110.94
CA GLU A 627 -35.87 -7.74 110.31
C GLU A 627 -35.35 -7.82 108.83
N PHE A 628 -35.44 -8.94 108.10
CA PHE A 628 -35.02 -8.98 106.69
C PHE A 628 -35.64 -10.06 105.78
N GLU A 629 -35.90 -9.66 104.52
CA GLU A 629 -35.88 -10.52 103.32
C GLU A 629 -37.19 -11.28 102.98
N LEU A 630 -37.01 -12.30 102.13
CA LEU A 630 -37.93 -13.36 101.68
C LEU A 630 -39.32 -12.98 101.12
N SER A 631 -39.58 -13.39 99.86
CA SER A 631 -40.91 -13.27 99.22
C SER A 631 -40.85 -13.52 97.70
N LYS A 632 -40.73 -14.79 97.27
CA LYS A 632 -40.72 -15.22 95.87
C LYS A 632 -41.39 -16.61 95.79
N VAL A 633 -42.31 -16.89 94.83
CA VAL A 633 -42.34 -18.21 94.14
C VAL A 633 -43.62 -18.76 93.46
N GLU A 634 -43.81 -18.56 92.15
CA GLU A 634 -44.09 -19.63 91.16
C GLU A 634 -45.11 -19.22 90.08
N PHE A 635 -45.81 -20.22 89.52
CA PHE A 635 -46.73 -20.18 88.39
C PHE A 635 -47.78 -21.28 88.55
#